data_AF-A0A349JXV6-F1
#
_entry.id   AF-A0A349JXV6-F1
#
_cell.length_a   1.000
_cell.length_b   1.000
_cell.length_c   1.000
_cell.angle_alpha   90.00
_cell.angle_beta   90.00
_cell.angle_gamma   90.00
#
_symmetry.space_group_name_H-M   'P 1'
#
loop_
_entity.id
_entity.type
_entity.pdbx_description
1 polymer ?
#
loop_
_entity_poly.entity_id
_entity_poly.type
_entity_poly.pdbx_seq_one_letter_code
_entity_poly.pdbx_strand_id
1 'polypeptide(L)' 'MEIELSAAGWAWAIVAALAVGVSKTGFGGIGLLAVSIMVDLFGKPSVGILLPMLILADISVYPFFR' A
#
# COMPACT_ATOMS: atom_id res chain seq x y z
N MET A 1 14.10 -12.67 9.55
CA MET A 1 13.54 -12.62 8.18
C MET A 1 14.16 -11.41 7.53
N GLU A 2 15.29 -11.62 6.85
CA GLU A 2 15.95 -10.54 6.10
C GLU A 2 15.08 -10.27 4.87
N ILE A 3 14.50 -9.07 4.81
CA ILE A 3 13.70 -8.65 3.67
C ILE A 3 14.69 -8.21 2.58
N GLU A 4 15.25 -9.17 1.85
CA GLU A 4 16.04 -8.89 0.65
C GLU A 4 15.08 -8.55 -0.51
N LEU A 5 14.58 -7.32 -0.51
CA LEU A 5 13.83 -6.80 -1.64
C LEU A 5 14.79 -6.50 -2.79
N SER A 6 14.71 -7.31 -3.85
CA SER A 6 15.30 -6.99 -5.16
C SER A 6 14.80 -5.62 -5.67
N ALA A 7 15.54 -4.98 -6.58
CA ALA A 7 15.13 -3.69 -7.17
C ALA A 7 13.71 -3.74 -7.78
N ALA A 8 13.31 -4.89 -8.34
CA ALA A 8 11.96 -5.12 -8.82
C ALA A 8 10.92 -5.18 -7.69
N GLY A 9 11.28 -5.75 -6.53
CA GLY A 9 10.41 -5.76 -5.35
C GLY A 9 10.15 -4.34 -4.82
N TRP A 10 11.17 -3.49 -4.76
CA TRP A 10 10.97 -2.08 -4.42
C TRP A 10 10.08 -1.34 -5.41
N ALA A 11 10.22 -1.60 -6.71
CA ALA A 11 9.33 -1.02 -7.72
C ALA A 11 7.87 -1.42 -7.49
N TRP A 12 7.61 -2.71 -7.22
CA TRP A 12 6.27 -3.19 -6.89
C TRP A 12 5.71 -2.65 -5.58
N ALA A 13 6.55 -2.45 -4.56
CA ALA A 13 6.14 -1.83 -3.32
C ALA A 13 5.68 -0.37 -3.52
N ILE A 14 6.37 0.38 -4.39
CA ILE A 14 5.95 1.75 -4.77
C ILE A 14 4.63 1.73 -5.52
N VAL A 15 4.45 0.79 -6.46
CA VAL A 15 3.17 0.63 -7.18
C VAL A 15 2.04 0.29 -6.21
N ALA A 16 2.28 -0.61 -5.25
CA ALA A 16 1.32 -0.92 -4.19
C ALA A 16 1.00 0.32 -3.34
N ALA A 17 2.01 1.13 -2.99
CA ALA A 17 1.84 2.37 -2.24
C ALA A 17 0.94 3.38 -2.95
N LEU A 18 1.16 3.58 -4.25
CA LEU A 18 0.34 4.45 -5.08
C LEU A 18 -1.08 3.90 -5.20
N ALA A 19 -1.24 2.58 -5.40
CA ALA A 19 -2.54 1.94 -5.44
C ALA A 19 -3.32 2.09 -4.12
N VAL A 20 -2.65 2.05 -2.96
CA VAL A 20 -3.28 2.36 -1.65
C VAL A 20 -3.80 3.79 -1.63
N GLY A 21 -3.00 4.77 -2.06
CA GLY A 21 -3.42 6.17 -2.15
C GLY A 21 -4.62 6.37 -3.08
N VAL A 22 -4.59 5.76 -4.28
CA VAL A 22 -5.70 5.83 -5.25
C VAL A 22 -6.95 5.14 -4.72
N SER A 23 -6.84 4.08 -3.91
CA SER A 23 -8.01 3.42 -3.32
C SER A 23 -8.87 4.37 -2.48
N LYS A 24 -8.27 5.44 -1.94
CA LYS A 24 -8.96 6.48 -1.15
C LYS A 24 -9.69 7.52 -2.00
N THR A 25 -9.50 7.57 -3.31
CA THR A 25 -10.28 8.45 -4.21
C THR A 25 -11.66 7.88 -4.57
N GLY A 26 -12.09 6.80 -3.91
CA GLY A 26 -13.39 6.15 -4.13
C GLY A 26 -13.34 4.88 -4.99
N PHE A 27 -12.17 4.53 -5.54
CA PHE A 27 -11.98 3.28 -6.31
C PHE A 27 -11.54 2.13 -5.39
N GLY A 28 -12.50 1.58 -4.64
CA GLY A 28 -12.24 0.47 -3.70
C GLY A 28 -11.59 -0.76 -4.35
N GLY A 29 -11.85 -1.04 -5.63
CA GLY A 29 -11.25 -2.17 -6.36
C GLY A 29 -9.72 -2.10 -6.48
N ILE A 30 -9.14 -0.90 -6.51
CA ILE A 30 -7.68 -0.71 -6.58
C ILE A 30 -7.01 -1.04 -5.23
N GLY A 31 -7.73 -0.88 -4.12
CA GLY A 31 -7.25 -1.31 -2.81
C GLY A 31 -6.99 -2.82 -2.74
N LEU A 32 -7.79 -3.62 -3.46
CA LEU A 32 -7.59 -5.08 -3.53
C LEU A 32 -6.28 -5.43 -4.25
N LEU A 33 -5.95 -4.71 -5.33
CA LEU A 33 -4.69 -4.88 -6.05
C LEU A 33 -3.48 -4.57 -5.17
N ALA A 34 -3.55 -3.49 -4.37
CA ALA A 34 -2.48 -3.15 -3.44
C ALA A 34 -2.25 -4.25 -2.38
N VAL A 35 -3.33 -4.84 -1.87
CA VAL A 35 -3.25 -5.97 -0.93
C VAL A 35 -2.62 -7.19 -1.60
N SER A 36 -3.04 -7.54 -2.82
CA SER A 36 -2.47 -8.68 -3.56
C SER A 36 -0.95 -8.53 -3.77
N ILE A 37 -0.48 -7.34 -4.17
CA ILE A 37 0.95 -7.08 -4.36
C ILE A 37 1.71 -7.16 -3.03
N MET A 38 1.15 -6.62 -1.95
CA MET A 38 1.79 -6.66 -0.64
C MET A 38 1.84 -8.07 -0.03
N VAL A 39 0.83 -8.91 -0.28
CA VAL A 39 0.85 -10.33 0.11
C VAL A 39 1.90 -11.10 -0.69
N ASP A 40 2.11 -10.78 -1.97
CA ASP A 40 3.14 -11.42 -2.79
C ASP A 40 4.57 -11.08 -2.28
N LEU A 41 4.80 -9.82 -1.87
CA LEU A 41 6.10 -9.38 -1.36
C LEU A 41 6.39 -9.82 0.09
N PHE A 42 5.42 -9.66 0.99
CA PHE A 42 5.63 -9.79 2.43
C PHE A 42 4.89 -10.99 3.05
N GLY A 43 3.99 -11.64 2.32
CA GLY A 43 3.21 -12.77 2.82
C GLY A 43 2.19 -12.39 3.89
N LYS A 44 1.98 -13.27 4.87
CA LYS A 44 1.03 -13.09 6.00
C LYS A 44 1.22 -11.79 6.80
N PRO A 45 2.44 -11.29 7.09
CA PRO A 45 2.62 -10.03 7.83
C PRO A 45 2.32 -8.77 7.01
N SER A 46 1.97 -8.87 5.72
CA SER A 46 1.62 -7.73 4.85
C SER A 46 0.53 -6.81 5.42
N VAL A 47 -0.46 -7.37 6.11
CA VAL A 47 -1.57 -6.60 6.71
C VAL A 47 -1.05 -5.62 7.77
N GLY A 48 -0.03 -6.02 8.53
CA GLY A 48 0.61 -5.16 9.54
C GLY A 48 1.36 -3.96 8.94
N ILE A 49 1.80 -4.06 7.68
CA ILE A 49 2.43 -2.97 6.92
C ILE A 49 1.36 -2.11 6.24
N LEU A 50 0.29 -2.72 5.74
CA LEU A 50 -0.79 -2.03 5.04
C LEU A 50 -1.62 -1.11 5.95
N LEU A 51 -1.88 -1.53 7.18
CA LEU A 51 -2.65 -0.74 8.16
C LEU A 51 -2.05 0.66 8.43
N PRO A 52 -0.77 0.80 8.85
CA PRO A 52 -0.18 2.12 9.05
C PRO A 52 -0.09 2.93 7.76
N MET A 53 0.10 2.26 6.61
CA MET A 53 0.09 2.92 5.30
C MET A 53 -1.27 3.55 4.97
N LEU A 54 -2.36 2.85 5.25
CA LEU A 54 -3.73 3.36 5.07
C LEU A 54 -4.01 4.57 5.97
N ILE A 55 -3.54 4.54 7.22
CA ILE A 55 -3.66 5.66 8.15
C ILE A 55 -2.90 6.89 7.63
N LEU A 56 -1.67 6.71 7.14
CA LEU A 56 -0.89 7.80 6.54
C LEU A 56 -1.56 8.37 5.29
N ALA A 57 -2.15 7.52 4.46
CA ALA A 57 -2.92 7.96 3.29
C ALA A 57 -4.09 8.88 3.71
N ASP A 58 -4.82 8.52 4.77
CA ASP A 58 -5.92 9.36 5.29
C ASP A 58 -5.43 10.71 5.83
N ILE A 59 -4.31 10.73 6.55
CA ILE A 59 -3.70 11.96 7.06
C ILE A 59 -3.24 12.86 5.90
N SER A 60 -2.72 12.28 4.82
CA SER A 60 -2.24 13.04 3.66
C SER A 60 -3.35 13.83 2.94
N VAL A 61 -4.57 13.28 2.97
CA VAL A 61 -5.75 13.85 2.30
C VAL A 61 -6.48 14.85 3.20
N TYR A 62 -6.37 14.72 4.52
CA TYR A 62 -7.03 15.61 5.48
C TYR A 62 -6.85 17.11 5.20
N PRO A 63 -5.66 17.64 4.83
CA PRO A 63 -5.49 19.05 4.51
C PRO A 63 -6.26 19.53 3.27
N PHE A 64 -6.56 18.65 2.33
CA PHE A 64 -7.27 18.98 1.08
C PHE A 64 -8.77 19.20 1.28
N PHE A 65 -9.35 18.64 2.34
CA PHE A 65 -10.78 18.75 2.68
C PHE A 65 -11.06 19.70 3.86
N ARG A 66 -10.07 20.52 4.24
CA ARG A 66 -10.26 21.65 5.18
C ARG A 66 -10.78 22.87 4.42
#